data_AF-A0A7J5L090-F1
#
_entry.id   AF-A0A7J5L090-F1
#
_cell.length_a   1.000
_cell.length_b   1.000
_cell.length_c   1.000
_cell.angle_alpha   90.00
_cell.angle_beta   90.00
_cell.angle_gamma   90.00
#
_symmetry.space_group_name_H-M   'P 1'
#
loop_
_entity.id
_entity.type
_entity.pdbx_description
1 polymer ?
#
loop_
_entity_poly.entity_id
_entity_poly.type
_entity_poly.pdbx_seq_one_letter_code
_entity_poly.pdbx_strand_id
1 'polypeptide(L)'
;YTFEAIYIDANGLEIPFRAEVQFTQHLNAGAMIAAVAYAPDGIVFKNDEVATLKAHCDLWRGATIDTTNVTYAWGIKDSAVFANTTLTAEAKTGATTVTVASVTNMEAGGKISIGSVQYTISAVSASTKVVTLTSALTGTSASGSPVSCPYYNAMLGAGWACLTSANPRGVTAGWTTNEITITADAVLNFETFKCAIKDTDTSAGNSSANKVVCDIISFTDMSDPITVDLVSQKGFTIKNNGNDVDAKAVLYRNGEELDANGTAYTYTWKLWNSAGTSVIKTYTGKSITVSKADVTGKGVLMCEVSK
;
A
#
# COMPACT_ATOMS: atom_id res chain seq x y z
N TYR A 1 21.63 2.96 -26.06
CA TYR A 1 22.75 3.69 -25.45
C TYR A 1 23.17 2.97 -24.19
N THR A 2 24.47 2.90 -23.92
CA THR A 2 25.03 2.17 -22.80
C THR A 2 25.81 3.14 -21.92
N PHE A 3 25.55 3.10 -20.61
CA PHE A 3 26.27 3.85 -19.59
C PHE A 3 27.01 2.84 -18.72
N GLU A 4 28.31 3.04 -18.54
CA GLU A 4 29.19 2.15 -17.77
C GLU A 4 29.97 2.99 -16.76
N ALA A 5 30.15 2.45 -15.56
CA ALA A 5 30.99 3.04 -14.53
C ALA A 5 31.55 1.94 -13.61
N ILE A 6 32.59 2.29 -12.86
CA ILE A 6 33.26 1.41 -11.90
C ILE A 6 33.12 2.03 -10.52
N TYR A 7 32.47 1.31 -9.61
CA TYR A 7 32.50 1.62 -8.19
C TYR A 7 33.75 0.99 -7.57
N ILE A 8 34.50 1.76 -6.78
CA ILE A 8 35.66 1.25 -6.04
C ILE A 8 35.28 1.27 -4.56
N ASP A 9 35.24 0.09 -3.92
CA ASP A 9 34.91 0.00 -2.50
C ASP A 9 36.07 0.49 -1.60
N ALA A 10 35.84 0.53 -0.29
CA ALA A 10 36.85 0.95 0.70
C ALA A 10 38.11 0.06 0.73
N ASN A 11 38.04 -1.15 0.17
CA ASN A 11 39.15 -2.09 0.07
C ASN A 11 39.86 -2.02 -1.29
N GLY A 12 39.44 -1.12 -2.18
CA GLY A 12 39.99 -0.99 -3.54
C GLY A 12 39.41 -2.01 -4.53
N LEU A 13 38.33 -2.71 -4.19
CA LEU A 13 37.66 -3.63 -5.10
C LEU A 13 36.85 -2.86 -6.14
N GLU A 14 37.19 -3.07 -7.41
CA GLU A 14 36.46 -2.51 -8.55
C GLU A 14 35.23 -3.35 -8.89
N ILE A 15 34.06 -2.73 -8.84
CA ILE A 15 32.77 -3.32 -9.18
C ILE A 15 32.20 -2.55 -10.37
N PRO A 16 32.26 -3.09 -11.61
CA PRO A 16 31.68 -2.44 -12.76
C PRO A 16 30.15 -2.54 -12.73
N PHE A 17 29.48 -1.48 -13.15
CA PHE A 17 28.03 -1.46 -13.36
C PHE A 17 27.69 -0.85 -14.72
N ARG A 18 26.59 -1.36 -15.29
CA ARG A 18 26.17 -1.08 -16.67
C ARG A 18 24.67 -0.86 -16.73
N ALA A 19 24.25 0.19 -17.41
CA ALA A 19 22.86 0.47 -17.72
C ALA A 19 22.69 0.65 -19.23
N GLU A 20 21.67 0.01 -19.81
CA GLU A 20 21.30 0.20 -21.21
C GLU A 20 19.93 0.87 -21.31
N VAL A 21 19.82 1.84 -22.21
CA VAL A 21 18.56 2.49 -22.57
C VAL A 21 18.32 2.31 -24.07
N GLN A 22 17.15 1.80 -24.43
CA GLN A 22 16.68 1.69 -25.80
C GLN A 22 15.58 2.73 -26.04
N PHE A 23 15.66 3.45 -27.16
CA PHE A 23 14.60 4.34 -27.61
C PHE A 23 13.83 3.65 -28.73
N THR A 24 12.51 3.67 -28.63
CA THR A 24 11.61 3.24 -29.71
C THR A 24 10.84 4.46 -30.17
N GLN A 25 11.01 4.86 -31.43
CA GLN A 25 10.24 5.95 -32.02
C GLN A 25 8.92 5.40 -32.56
N HIS A 26 7.80 6.04 -32.20
CA HIS A 26 6.50 5.74 -32.76
C HIS A 26 5.98 6.98 -33.52
N LEU A 27 5.74 6.83 -34.82
CA LEU A 27 5.26 7.91 -35.70
C LEU A 27 3.75 7.81 -35.80
N ASN A 28 3.04 8.69 -35.08
CA ASN A 28 1.59 8.79 -35.15
C ASN A 28 1.15 10.02 -35.94
N ALA A 29 0.17 9.84 -36.82
CA ALA A 29 -0.45 10.91 -37.59
C ALA A 29 -1.34 11.79 -36.68
N GLY A 30 -0.74 12.75 -35.97
CA GLY A 30 -1.33 14.00 -35.45
C GLY A 30 -2.51 13.97 -34.46
N ALA A 31 -3.29 12.89 -34.37
CA ALA A 31 -4.56 12.86 -33.62
C ALA A 31 -4.61 11.76 -32.53
N MET A 32 -3.55 10.96 -32.39
CA MET A 32 -3.50 9.97 -31.32
C MET A 32 -3.05 10.64 -30.02
N ILE A 33 -3.86 10.45 -28.98
CA ILE A 33 -3.48 10.78 -27.61
C ILE A 33 -2.86 9.57 -26.90
N ALA A 34 -1.94 9.81 -25.98
CA ALA A 34 -1.32 8.80 -25.13
C ALA A 34 -1.09 9.35 -23.72
N ALA A 35 -1.20 8.50 -22.71
CA ALA A 35 -0.67 8.81 -21.39
C ALA A 35 0.76 8.28 -21.31
N VAL A 36 1.66 9.04 -20.70
CA VAL A 36 3.04 8.61 -20.44
C VAL A 36 3.37 8.89 -19.00
N ALA A 37 3.52 7.83 -18.21
CA ALA A 37 3.88 7.89 -16.81
C ALA A 37 5.39 7.73 -16.60
N TYR A 38 5.96 8.51 -15.69
CA TYR A 38 7.37 8.44 -15.29
C TYR A 38 7.55 8.88 -13.83
N ALA A 39 8.67 8.52 -13.21
CA ALA A 39 8.97 8.88 -11.83
C ALA A 39 10.19 9.81 -11.79
N PRO A 40 10.01 11.13 -11.60
CA PRO A 40 11.11 12.09 -11.64
C PRO A 40 12.14 11.87 -10.54
N ASP A 41 11.74 11.28 -9.41
CA ASP A 41 12.61 11.02 -8.25
C ASP A 41 13.15 9.57 -8.23
N GLY A 42 12.87 8.78 -9.27
CA GLY A 42 13.12 7.34 -9.28
C GLY A 42 11.99 6.52 -8.67
N ILE A 43 12.17 5.19 -8.63
CA ILE A 43 11.11 4.22 -8.29
C ILE A 43 11.39 3.37 -7.04
N VAL A 44 12.49 3.63 -6.32
CA VAL A 44 12.95 2.78 -5.22
C VAL A 44 12.87 3.52 -3.89
N PHE A 45 12.09 2.98 -2.95
CA PHE A 45 12.24 3.26 -1.54
C PHE A 45 13.31 2.33 -0.95
N LYS A 46 14.20 2.86 -0.12
CA LYS A 46 15.23 2.07 0.55
C LYS A 46 15.55 2.67 1.91
N ASN A 47 15.48 1.85 2.96
CA ASN A 47 16.03 2.14 4.29
C ASN A 47 15.62 3.50 4.89
N ASP A 48 14.40 3.97 4.60
CA ASP A 48 13.90 5.30 4.97
C ASP A 48 14.77 6.49 4.45
N GLU A 49 15.68 6.26 3.48
CA GLU A 49 16.54 7.28 2.86
C GLU A 49 15.72 8.33 2.07
N VAL A 50 14.60 7.90 1.50
CA VAL A 50 13.67 8.75 0.76
C VAL A 50 12.29 8.65 1.40
N ALA A 51 11.79 9.77 1.93
CA ALA A 51 10.48 9.80 2.60
C ALA A 51 9.32 9.72 1.60
N THR A 52 9.49 10.33 0.42
CA THR A 52 8.47 10.37 -0.62
C THR A 52 9.07 10.30 -2.01
N LEU A 53 8.39 9.61 -2.92
CA LEU A 53 8.66 9.63 -4.36
C LEU A 53 7.47 10.24 -5.10
N LYS A 54 7.70 10.63 -6.36
CA LYS A 54 6.67 11.16 -7.24
C LYS A 54 6.39 10.23 -8.41
N ALA A 55 5.13 10.12 -8.78
CA ALA A 55 4.72 9.62 -10.08
C ALA A 55 4.10 10.76 -10.88
N HIS A 56 4.62 10.99 -12.08
CA HIS A 56 4.16 11.99 -13.03
C HIS A 56 3.52 11.30 -14.23
N CYS A 57 2.54 11.93 -14.87
CA CYS A 57 1.85 11.39 -16.02
C CYS A 57 1.34 12.50 -16.95
N ASP A 58 1.87 12.54 -18.16
CA ASP A 58 1.53 13.55 -19.15
C ASP A 58 0.60 12.99 -20.23
N LEU A 59 -0.36 13.81 -20.66
CA LEU A 59 -1.11 13.54 -21.88
C LEU A 59 -0.29 14.03 -23.06
N TRP A 60 0.09 13.14 -23.95
CA TRP A 60 0.71 13.47 -25.22
C TRP A 60 -0.35 13.50 -26.30
N ARG A 61 -0.41 14.60 -27.05
CA ARG A 61 -1.21 14.74 -28.27
C ARG A 61 -0.24 14.94 -29.43
N GLY A 62 -0.05 13.90 -30.23
CA GLY A 62 1.03 13.91 -31.22
C GLY A 62 2.40 14.07 -30.56
N ALA A 63 3.08 15.18 -30.81
CA ALA A 63 4.44 15.46 -30.33
C ALA A 63 4.51 16.48 -29.18
N THR A 64 3.37 16.89 -28.63
CA THR A 64 3.31 17.90 -27.56
C THR A 64 2.56 17.37 -26.35
N ILE A 65 3.01 17.75 -25.17
CA ILE A 65 2.25 17.56 -23.93
C ILE A 65 1.05 18.52 -23.97
N ASP A 66 -0.14 17.98 -23.75
CA ASP A 66 -1.40 18.71 -23.71
C ASP A 66 -1.94 18.72 -22.28
N THR A 67 -1.91 19.89 -21.64
CA THR A 67 -2.43 20.09 -20.29
C THR A 67 -3.79 20.78 -20.29
N THR A 68 -4.40 21.00 -21.46
CA THR A 68 -5.62 21.80 -21.59
C THR A 68 -6.84 20.89 -21.66
N ASN A 69 -7.90 21.23 -20.91
CA ASN A 69 -9.15 20.46 -20.90
C ASN A 69 -8.92 18.95 -20.63
N VAL A 70 -8.03 18.63 -19.71
CA VAL A 70 -7.76 17.25 -19.27
C VAL A 70 -8.18 17.06 -17.82
N THR A 71 -8.63 15.84 -17.50
CA THR A 71 -8.90 15.44 -16.12
C THR A 71 -8.16 14.15 -15.81
N TYR A 72 -7.60 14.08 -14.59
CA TYR A 72 -6.79 12.95 -14.13
C TYR A 72 -7.55 12.13 -13.09
N ALA A 73 -7.31 10.82 -13.12
CA ALA A 73 -7.60 9.92 -12.02
C ALA A 73 -6.38 9.02 -11.80
N TRP A 74 -6.01 8.83 -10.53
CA TRP A 74 -4.95 7.91 -10.14
C TRP A 74 -5.53 6.70 -9.43
N GLY A 75 -5.00 5.53 -9.75
CA GLY A 75 -5.38 4.26 -9.16
C GLY A 75 -4.19 3.51 -8.62
N ILE A 76 -4.40 2.75 -7.55
CA ILE A 76 -3.46 1.75 -7.04
C ILE A 76 -4.04 0.35 -7.30
N LYS A 77 -3.18 -0.65 -7.54
CA LYS A 77 -3.66 -2.00 -7.86
C LYS A 77 -4.48 -2.56 -6.70
N ASP A 78 -5.68 -3.06 -6.99
CA ASP A 78 -6.54 -3.69 -5.98
C ASP A 78 -7.49 -4.69 -6.68
N SER A 79 -7.27 -5.99 -6.44
CA SER A 79 -8.07 -7.07 -7.05
C SER A 79 -9.54 -7.05 -6.66
N ALA A 80 -9.88 -6.50 -5.48
CA ALA A 80 -11.23 -6.45 -4.95
C ALA A 80 -12.08 -5.33 -5.56
N VAL A 81 -11.49 -4.48 -6.42
CA VAL A 81 -12.23 -3.41 -7.09
C VAL A 81 -12.97 -3.96 -8.31
N PHE A 82 -14.29 -3.95 -8.22
CA PHE A 82 -15.21 -4.42 -9.27
C PHE A 82 -15.95 -3.26 -9.93
N ALA A 83 -16.35 -3.45 -11.19
CA ALA A 83 -17.20 -2.51 -11.90
C ALA A 83 -18.64 -2.56 -11.36
N ASN A 84 -19.31 -1.40 -11.32
CA ASN A 84 -20.68 -1.30 -10.84
C ASN A 84 -21.60 -2.33 -11.54
N THR A 85 -22.50 -2.91 -10.75
CA THR A 85 -23.44 -3.95 -11.15
C THR A 85 -24.82 -3.64 -10.54
N THR A 86 -25.78 -4.55 -10.68
CA THR A 86 -27.11 -4.44 -10.08
C THR A 86 -27.47 -5.69 -9.30
N LEU A 87 -28.41 -5.54 -8.36
CA LEU A 87 -29.11 -6.68 -7.76
C LEU A 87 -29.98 -7.37 -8.81
N THR A 88 -30.04 -8.71 -8.78
CA THR A 88 -30.94 -9.49 -9.65
C THR A 88 -32.20 -9.97 -8.92
N ALA A 89 -32.23 -9.86 -7.60
CA ALA A 89 -33.38 -10.17 -6.75
C ALA A 89 -33.55 -9.11 -5.65
N GLU A 90 -34.75 -9.01 -5.09
CA GLU A 90 -34.98 -8.19 -3.88
C GLU A 90 -34.12 -8.72 -2.73
N ALA A 91 -33.43 -7.81 -2.04
CA ALA A 91 -32.70 -8.10 -0.82
C ALA A 91 -33.35 -7.34 0.35
N LYS A 92 -33.94 -8.08 1.29
CA LYS A 92 -34.71 -7.50 2.40
C LYS A 92 -33.79 -7.02 3.52
N THR A 93 -34.27 -6.04 4.29
CA THR A 93 -33.64 -5.68 5.59
C THR A 93 -33.40 -6.93 6.43
N GLY A 94 -32.22 -7.03 7.04
CA GLY A 94 -31.82 -8.19 7.84
C GLY A 94 -31.14 -9.31 7.04
N ALA A 95 -31.20 -9.29 5.69
CA ALA A 95 -30.50 -10.28 4.88
C ALA A 95 -28.97 -10.11 4.97
N THR A 96 -28.24 -11.22 5.00
CA THR A 96 -26.76 -11.25 4.96
C THR A 96 -26.23 -11.67 3.60
N THR A 97 -27.10 -11.91 2.63
CA THR A 97 -26.73 -12.34 1.28
C THR A 97 -27.48 -11.52 0.24
N VAL A 98 -26.81 -11.21 -0.87
CA VAL A 98 -27.40 -10.55 -2.03
C VAL A 98 -27.01 -11.28 -3.30
N THR A 99 -27.89 -11.25 -4.32
CA THR A 99 -27.58 -11.81 -5.64
C THR A 99 -27.40 -10.67 -6.64
N VAL A 100 -26.28 -10.69 -7.35
CA VAL A 100 -25.87 -9.61 -8.27
C VAL A 100 -25.72 -10.09 -9.70
N ALA A 101 -25.75 -9.15 -10.65
CA ALA A 101 -25.61 -9.48 -12.07
C ALA A 101 -24.17 -9.93 -12.44
N SER A 102 -23.17 -9.45 -11.72
CA SER A 102 -21.75 -9.82 -11.87
C SER A 102 -21.06 -9.89 -10.51
N VAL A 103 -20.18 -10.88 -10.35
CA VAL A 103 -19.28 -11.03 -9.18
C VAL A 103 -17.81 -10.96 -9.57
N THR A 104 -17.49 -10.56 -10.81
CA THR A 104 -16.11 -10.37 -11.25
C THR A 104 -15.39 -9.40 -10.32
N ASN A 105 -14.21 -9.79 -9.82
CA ASN A 105 -13.40 -9.03 -8.85
C ASN A 105 -14.06 -8.81 -7.47
N MET A 106 -15.16 -9.50 -7.17
CA MET A 106 -15.67 -9.54 -5.80
C MET A 106 -14.98 -10.65 -5.02
N GLU A 107 -14.37 -10.31 -3.89
CA GLU A 107 -13.68 -11.25 -3.01
C GLU A 107 -13.89 -10.91 -1.53
N ALA A 108 -13.62 -11.86 -0.65
CA ALA A 108 -13.73 -11.66 0.80
C ALA A 108 -12.81 -10.52 1.25
N GLY A 109 -13.31 -9.64 2.13
CA GLY A 109 -12.66 -8.39 2.53
C GLY A 109 -12.97 -7.20 1.62
N GLY A 110 -13.44 -7.43 0.39
CA GLY A 110 -13.83 -6.38 -0.54
C GLY A 110 -14.99 -5.52 -0.02
N LYS A 111 -15.02 -4.24 -0.41
CA LYS A 111 -16.08 -3.30 -0.04
C LYS A 111 -17.15 -3.23 -1.13
N ILE A 112 -18.41 -3.28 -0.72
CA ILE A 112 -19.59 -3.24 -1.59
C ILE A 112 -20.58 -2.22 -1.04
N SER A 113 -21.10 -1.36 -1.89
CA SER A 113 -22.14 -0.39 -1.56
C SER A 113 -23.45 -0.80 -2.21
N ILE A 114 -24.52 -0.82 -1.42
CA ILE A 114 -25.89 -1.10 -1.88
C ILE A 114 -26.74 0.08 -1.42
N GLY A 115 -27.22 0.87 -2.37
CA GLY A 115 -27.74 2.21 -2.08
C GLY A 115 -26.62 3.10 -1.51
N SER A 116 -26.90 3.77 -0.38
CA SER A 116 -25.93 4.64 0.30
C SER A 116 -25.12 3.96 1.41
N VAL A 117 -25.31 2.65 1.63
CA VAL A 117 -24.69 1.92 2.73
C VAL A 117 -23.58 1.01 2.21
N GLN A 118 -22.42 1.07 2.88
CA GLN A 118 -21.26 0.22 2.57
C GLN A 118 -21.24 -1.00 3.49
N TYR A 119 -20.91 -2.15 2.90
CA TYR A 119 -20.74 -3.43 3.57
C TYR A 119 -19.38 -4.05 3.21
N THR A 120 -18.99 -5.07 3.95
CA THR A 120 -17.80 -5.89 3.64
C THR A 120 -18.25 -7.26 3.17
N ILE A 121 -17.65 -7.76 2.11
CA ILE A 121 -17.89 -9.09 1.56
C ILE A 121 -17.21 -10.12 2.47
N SER A 122 -17.93 -11.15 2.90
CA SER A 122 -17.37 -12.29 3.64
C SER A 122 -17.10 -13.49 2.74
N ALA A 123 -17.92 -13.70 1.71
CA ALA A 123 -17.76 -14.78 0.74
C ALA A 123 -18.47 -14.46 -0.58
N VAL A 124 -18.04 -15.11 -1.66
CA VAL A 124 -18.62 -14.95 -3.00
C VAL A 124 -18.78 -16.32 -3.64
N SER A 125 -19.96 -16.57 -4.21
CA SER A 125 -20.23 -17.74 -5.06
C SER A 125 -20.24 -17.32 -6.52
N ALA A 126 -19.23 -17.75 -7.29
CA ALA A 126 -19.14 -17.44 -8.73
C ALA A 126 -20.26 -18.07 -9.55
N SER A 127 -20.71 -19.27 -9.18
CA SER A 127 -21.74 -20.02 -9.92
C SER A 127 -23.14 -19.45 -9.73
N THR A 128 -23.48 -19.06 -8.49
CA THR A 128 -24.82 -18.53 -8.16
C THR A 128 -24.87 -17.00 -8.13
N LYS A 129 -23.72 -16.33 -8.26
CA LYS A 129 -23.56 -14.87 -8.13
C LYS A 129 -24.09 -14.30 -6.81
N VAL A 130 -24.03 -15.13 -5.76
CA VAL A 130 -24.41 -14.74 -4.40
C VAL A 130 -23.18 -14.17 -3.70
N VAL A 131 -23.36 -13.00 -3.08
CA VAL A 131 -22.38 -12.33 -2.24
C VAL A 131 -22.89 -12.37 -0.80
N THR A 132 -22.09 -12.91 0.10
CA THR A 132 -22.36 -12.90 1.53
C THR A 132 -21.67 -11.69 2.16
N LEU A 133 -22.38 -10.99 3.05
CA LEU A 133 -21.93 -9.80 3.74
C LEU A 133 -21.53 -10.14 5.18
N THR A 134 -20.61 -9.38 5.75
CA THR A 134 -20.22 -9.50 7.17
C THR A 134 -21.30 -8.99 8.12
N SER A 135 -22.18 -8.10 7.64
CA SER A 135 -23.28 -7.51 8.39
C SER A 135 -24.58 -7.60 7.60
N ALA A 136 -25.71 -7.64 8.33
CA ALA A 136 -27.02 -7.66 7.72
C ALA A 136 -27.36 -6.31 7.05
N LEU A 137 -28.13 -6.35 5.96
CA LEU A 137 -28.65 -5.16 5.29
C LEU A 137 -29.48 -4.32 6.25
N THR A 138 -29.25 -3.01 6.27
CA THR A 138 -30.00 -2.07 7.10
C THR A 138 -31.29 -1.58 6.45
N GLY A 139 -31.50 -1.90 5.17
CA GLY A 139 -32.69 -1.54 4.41
C GLY A 139 -32.99 -2.52 3.28
N THR A 140 -34.24 -2.57 2.84
CA THR A 140 -34.66 -3.38 1.68
C THR A 140 -34.24 -2.69 0.38
N SER A 141 -33.65 -3.45 -0.54
CA SER A 141 -33.27 -3.00 -1.88
C SER A 141 -33.94 -3.89 -2.94
N ALA A 142 -34.62 -3.27 -3.89
CA ALA A 142 -35.33 -3.99 -4.96
C ALA A 142 -34.37 -4.60 -5.98
N SER A 143 -34.86 -5.57 -6.77
CA SER A 143 -34.14 -6.03 -7.97
C SER A 143 -33.87 -4.84 -8.92
N GLY A 144 -32.71 -4.85 -9.57
CA GLY A 144 -32.23 -3.74 -10.39
C GLY A 144 -31.55 -2.60 -9.60
N SER A 145 -31.58 -2.62 -8.26
CA SER A 145 -30.90 -1.59 -7.46
C SER A 145 -29.40 -1.58 -7.75
N PRO A 146 -28.76 -0.40 -7.81
CA PRO A 146 -27.34 -0.28 -8.08
C PRO A 146 -26.50 -0.86 -6.95
N VAL A 147 -25.45 -1.57 -7.33
CA VAL A 147 -24.41 -2.11 -6.46
C VAL A 147 -23.08 -1.59 -6.97
N SER A 148 -22.35 -0.85 -6.14
CA SER A 148 -21.09 -0.22 -6.52
C SER A 148 -19.94 -0.65 -5.64
N CYS A 149 -18.73 -0.62 -6.18
CA CYS A 149 -17.52 -0.63 -5.37
C CYS A 149 -17.21 0.83 -5.01
N PRO A 150 -17.04 1.19 -3.73
CA PRO A 150 -16.75 2.57 -3.31
C PRO A 150 -15.42 3.11 -3.86
N TYR A 151 -14.52 2.23 -4.30
CA TYR A 151 -13.22 2.59 -4.85
C TYR A 151 -13.18 2.55 -6.38
N TYR A 152 -14.27 2.17 -7.05
CA TYR A 152 -14.30 2.06 -8.50
C TYR A 152 -14.40 3.43 -9.17
N ASN A 153 -13.57 3.63 -10.19
CA ASN A 153 -13.65 4.78 -11.10
C ASN A 153 -13.63 4.26 -12.54
N ALA A 154 -14.59 4.72 -13.36
CA ALA A 154 -14.74 4.26 -14.74
C ALA A 154 -13.53 4.58 -15.64
N MET A 155 -12.75 5.62 -15.34
CA MET A 155 -11.51 5.93 -16.07
C MET A 155 -10.41 4.90 -15.80
N LEU A 156 -10.34 4.36 -14.58
CA LEU A 156 -9.31 3.42 -14.16
C LEU A 156 -9.68 1.97 -14.52
N GLY A 157 -10.97 1.65 -14.44
CA GLY A 157 -11.54 0.33 -14.64
C GLY A 157 -11.45 -0.57 -13.40
N ALA A 158 -11.97 -1.79 -13.51
CA ALA A 158 -11.89 -2.79 -12.44
C ALA A 158 -10.43 -3.18 -12.16
N GLY A 159 -10.13 -3.55 -10.91
CA GLY A 159 -8.79 -3.92 -10.48
C GLY A 159 -7.89 -2.74 -10.05
N TRP A 160 -8.44 -1.52 -9.98
CA TRP A 160 -7.72 -0.29 -9.63
C TRP A 160 -8.53 0.55 -8.65
N ALA A 161 -8.08 0.65 -7.40
CA ALA A 161 -8.72 1.48 -6.40
C ALA A 161 -8.41 2.95 -6.66
N CYS A 162 -9.45 3.76 -6.87
CA CYS A 162 -9.31 5.19 -7.09
C CYS A 162 -8.71 5.87 -5.85
N LEU A 163 -7.58 6.53 -6.04
CA LEU A 163 -6.89 7.28 -5.01
C LEU A 163 -7.56 8.64 -4.85
N THR A 164 -7.88 9.00 -3.61
CA THR A 164 -8.48 10.30 -3.25
C THR A 164 -7.99 10.68 -1.85
N SER A 165 -8.28 11.90 -1.40
CA SER A 165 -8.03 12.26 0.01
C SER A 165 -8.76 11.36 1.02
N ALA A 166 -9.90 10.77 0.64
CA ALA A 166 -10.65 9.82 1.47
C ALA A 166 -10.22 8.35 1.30
N ASN A 167 -9.42 8.04 0.27
CA ASN A 167 -8.81 6.74 0.03
C ASN A 167 -7.34 6.95 -0.38
N PRO A 168 -6.48 7.45 0.53
CA PRO A 168 -5.14 7.92 0.17
C PRO A 168 -4.17 6.78 -0.15
N ARG A 169 -4.25 5.65 0.57
CA ARG A 169 -3.40 4.46 0.38
C ARG A 169 -1.91 4.82 0.22
N GLY A 170 -1.41 5.66 1.14
CA GLY A 170 -0.04 6.15 1.15
C GLY A 170 0.29 7.25 0.12
N VAL A 171 -0.69 7.71 -0.67
CA VAL A 171 -0.57 8.92 -1.50
C VAL A 171 -1.09 10.14 -0.73
N THR A 172 -0.31 11.21 -0.69
CA THR A 172 -0.56 12.37 0.19
C THR A 172 -1.03 13.62 -0.54
N ALA A 173 -0.86 13.69 -1.86
CA ALA A 173 -1.26 14.84 -2.66
C ALA A 173 -1.44 14.48 -4.15
N GLY A 174 -2.12 15.37 -4.89
CA GLY A 174 -2.10 15.36 -6.36
C GLY A 174 -3.08 14.40 -7.05
N TRP A 175 -4.04 13.83 -6.31
CA TRP A 175 -4.97 12.78 -6.79
C TRP A 175 -5.72 13.09 -8.11
N THR A 176 -5.87 14.36 -8.47
CA THR A 176 -6.55 14.83 -9.69
C THR A 176 -5.64 15.66 -10.60
N THR A 177 -4.33 15.56 -10.42
CA THR A 177 -3.33 16.30 -11.20
C THR A 177 -2.43 15.35 -11.97
N ASN A 178 -1.51 15.89 -12.78
CA ASN A 178 -0.51 15.11 -13.51
C ASN A 178 0.59 14.52 -12.61
N GLU A 179 0.62 14.84 -11.33
CA GLU A 179 1.63 14.32 -10.39
C GLU A 179 1.01 13.89 -9.06
N ILE A 180 1.42 12.74 -8.52
CA ILE A 180 1.08 12.32 -7.16
C ILE A 180 2.34 12.19 -6.29
N THR A 181 2.18 12.43 -4.99
CA THR A 181 3.24 12.21 -3.98
C THR A 181 2.96 10.91 -3.22
N ILE A 182 3.89 9.97 -3.30
CA ILE A 182 3.80 8.60 -2.78
C ILE A 182 4.71 8.48 -1.57
N THR A 183 4.23 7.87 -0.49
CA THR A 183 5.02 7.50 0.69
C THR A 183 5.44 6.04 0.63
N ALA A 184 6.47 5.66 1.39
CA ALA A 184 6.92 4.27 1.49
C ALA A 184 5.80 3.30 1.92
N ASP A 185 4.88 3.76 2.78
CA ASP A 185 3.73 2.97 3.26
C ASP A 185 2.76 2.56 2.13
N ALA A 186 2.81 3.24 0.97
CA ALA A 186 2.05 2.86 -0.21
C ALA A 186 2.64 1.64 -0.94
N VAL A 187 3.90 1.29 -0.68
CA VAL A 187 4.69 0.34 -1.47
C VAL A 187 5.22 -0.78 -0.57
N LEU A 188 4.40 -1.80 -0.31
CA LEU A 188 4.84 -2.96 0.47
C LEU A 188 5.59 -3.95 -0.44
N ASN A 189 6.90 -3.79 -0.54
CA ASN A 189 7.84 -4.46 -1.47
C ASN A 189 7.69 -4.03 -2.93
N PHE A 190 6.49 -4.07 -3.49
CA PHE A 190 6.24 -3.69 -4.87
C PHE A 190 4.81 -3.23 -5.02
N GLU A 191 4.61 -2.08 -5.67
CA GLU A 191 3.27 -1.56 -5.94
C GLU A 191 3.22 -0.92 -7.33
N THR A 192 2.06 -1.01 -7.97
CA THR A 192 1.81 -0.40 -9.28
C THR A 192 0.67 0.60 -9.19
N PHE A 193 0.92 1.78 -9.76
CA PHE A 193 -0.04 2.85 -9.92
C PHE A 193 -0.47 2.94 -11.37
N LYS A 194 -1.73 3.30 -11.60
CA LYS A 194 -2.28 3.64 -12.90
C LYS A 194 -2.66 5.11 -12.92
N CYS A 195 -2.17 5.83 -13.91
CA CYS A 195 -2.69 7.12 -14.31
C CYS A 195 -3.73 6.91 -15.41
N ALA A 196 -4.90 7.54 -15.27
CA ALA A 196 -5.86 7.67 -16.35
C ALA A 196 -6.12 9.15 -16.62
N ILE A 197 -6.03 9.56 -17.89
CA ILE A 197 -6.26 10.92 -18.34
C ILE A 197 -7.42 10.91 -19.33
N LYS A 198 -8.42 11.75 -19.10
CA LYS A 198 -9.54 11.97 -20.02
C LYS A 198 -9.37 13.30 -20.73
N ASP A 199 -9.47 13.28 -22.05
CA ASP A 199 -9.65 14.48 -22.87
C ASP A 199 -11.10 14.96 -22.72
N THR A 200 -11.28 16.14 -22.14
CA THR A 200 -12.59 16.76 -21.91
C THR A 200 -12.92 17.85 -22.91
N ASP A 201 -12.04 18.12 -23.87
CA ASP A 201 -12.32 19.07 -24.94
C ASP A 201 -13.36 18.50 -25.91
N THR A 202 -14.57 19.06 -25.89
CA THR A 202 -15.68 18.69 -26.78
C THR A 202 -15.80 19.62 -27.98
N SER A 203 -14.81 20.46 -28.23
CA SER A 203 -14.78 21.37 -29.39
C SER A 203 -14.91 20.61 -30.71
N ALA A 204 -15.62 21.21 -31.66
CA ALA A 204 -15.83 20.63 -32.98
C ALA A 204 -14.49 20.33 -33.67
N GLY A 205 -14.32 19.10 -34.15
CA GLY A 205 -13.09 18.65 -34.80
C GLY A 205 -12.11 17.91 -33.89
N ASN A 206 -12.32 17.87 -32.56
CA ASN A 206 -11.52 17.04 -31.67
C ASN A 206 -11.97 15.57 -31.73
N SER A 207 -11.17 14.72 -32.38
CA SER A 207 -11.45 13.29 -32.52
C SER A 207 -11.20 12.47 -31.25
N SER A 208 -10.46 13.01 -30.28
CA SER A 208 -10.21 12.35 -28.99
C SER A 208 -11.12 12.84 -27.86
N ALA A 209 -12.12 13.68 -28.16
CA ALA A 209 -13.09 14.14 -27.19
C ALA A 209 -13.69 12.97 -26.38
N ASN A 210 -13.66 13.08 -25.06
CA ASN A 210 -14.08 12.08 -24.07
C ASN A 210 -13.32 10.75 -24.07
N LYS A 211 -12.25 10.59 -24.85
CA LYS A 211 -11.39 9.41 -24.79
C LYS A 211 -10.57 9.43 -23.51
N VAL A 212 -10.33 8.24 -22.97
CA VAL A 212 -9.46 8.02 -21.81
C VAL A 212 -8.25 7.23 -22.27
N VAL A 213 -7.07 7.70 -21.90
CA VAL A 213 -5.80 6.98 -22.06
C VAL A 213 -5.22 6.71 -20.69
N CYS A 214 -4.47 5.62 -20.57
CA CYS A 214 -3.88 5.21 -19.31
C CYS A 214 -2.44 4.77 -19.51
N ASP A 215 -1.65 4.95 -18.46
CA ASP A 215 -0.34 4.32 -18.34
C ASP A 215 -0.13 3.85 -16.89
N ILE A 216 0.78 2.90 -16.70
CA ILE A 216 1.10 2.34 -15.39
C ILE A 216 2.55 2.58 -15.04
N ILE A 217 2.82 2.73 -13.74
CA ILE A 217 4.17 2.89 -13.21
C ILE A 217 4.29 2.10 -11.90
N SER A 218 5.43 1.45 -11.72
CA SER A 218 5.66 0.59 -10.56
C SER A 218 6.80 1.12 -9.70
N PHE A 219 6.62 0.99 -8.39
CA PHE A 219 7.58 1.34 -7.35
C PHE A 219 7.96 0.10 -6.57
N THR A 220 9.18 0.06 -6.04
CA THR A 220 9.69 -1.04 -5.24
C THR A 220 10.19 -0.49 -3.91
N ASP A 221 9.88 -1.20 -2.82
CA ASP A 221 10.54 -1.01 -1.54
C ASP A 221 11.60 -2.10 -1.37
N MET A 222 12.85 -1.68 -1.30
CA MET A 222 14.03 -2.52 -1.11
C MET A 222 14.66 -2.29 0.26
N SER A 223 13.87 -1.92 1.26
CA SER A 223 14.34 -1.73 2.62
C SER A 223 14.80 -3.06 3.25
N ASP A 224 15.96 -3.02 3.90
CA ASP A 224 16.50 -4.16 4.61
C ASP A 224 15.62 -4.51 5.83
N PRO A 225 15.50 -5.80 6.20
CA PRO A 225 14.82 -6.20 7.41
C PRO A 225 15.42 -5.50 8.64
N ILE A 226 14.55 -5.05 9.55
CA ILE A 226 15.00 -4.58 10.86
C ILE A 226 15.28 -5.81 11.73
N THR A 227 16.47 -5.88 12.31
CA THR A 227 16.79 -6.85 13.36
C THR A 227 16.62 -6.21 14.74
N VAL A 228 16.24 -7.02 15.73
CA VAL A 228 16.07 -6.58 17.12
C VAL A 228 16.99 -7.42 18.00
N ASP A 229 17.95 -6.74 18.62
CA ASP A 229 18.87 -7.35 19.58
C ASP A 229 18.48 -6.95 20.99
N LEU A 230 18.33 -7.94 21.87
CA LEU A 230 18.10 -7.69 23.29
C LEU A 230 19.44 -7.70 24.02
N VAL A 231 19.80 -6.57 24.61
CA VAL A 231 21.07 -6.41 25.33
C VAL A 231 20.82 -6.10 26.80
N SER A 232 21.76 -6.51 27.64
CA SER A 232 21.79 -6.23 29.08
C SER A 232 23.23 -5.93 29.48
N GLN A 233 23.45 -4.87 30.25
CA GLN A 233 24.77 -4.52 30.77
C GLN A 233 25.22 -5.49 31.87
N LYS A 234 24.26 -6.04 32.63
CA LYS A 234 24.53 -6.99 33.73
C LYS A 234 24.31 -8.45 33.33
N GLY A 235 23.83 -8.68 32.11
CA GLY A 235 23.43 -9.98 31.59
C GLY A 235 22.03 -10.40 32.06
N PHE A 236 21.46 -11.38 31.35
CA PHE A 236 20.09 -11.86 31.60
C PHE A 236 19.98 -12.91 32.72
N THR A 237 20.89 -12.88 33.69
CA THR A 237 20.91 -13.83 34.81
C THR A 237 20.63 -13.13 36.13
N ILE A 238 19.63 -13.64 36.86
CA ILE A 238 19.39 -13.28 38.26
C ILE A 238 20.12 -14.29 39.12
N LYS A 239 21.13 -13.85 39.88
CA LYS A 239 21.91 -14.75 40.75
C LYS A 239 21.48 -14.59 42.20
N ASN A 240 21.04 -15.69 42.82
CA ASN A 240 20.68 -15.76 44.25
C ASN A 240 19.71 -14.65 44.70
N ASN A 241 18.74 -14.27 43.87
CA ASN A 241 17.83 -13.14 44.11
C ASN A 241 18.56 -11.82 44.44
N GLY A 242 19.79 -11.65 43.93
CA GLY A 242 20.65 -10.51 44.25
C GLY A 242 20.37 -9.27 43.40
N ASN A 243 20.01 -9.44 42.13
CA ASN A 243 19.95 -8.36 41.15
C ASN A 243 18.67 -8.39 40.30
N ASP A 244 18.22 -7.21 39.89
CA ASP A 244 17.29 -7.06 38.77
C ASP A 244 18.05 -7.16 37.44
N VAL A 245 17.30 -7.30 36.34
CA VAL A 245 17.86 -7.36 34.98
C VAL A 245 17.50 -6.08 34.24
N ASP A 246 18.51 -5.34 33.81
CA ASP A 246 18.34 -4.29 32.81
C ASP A 246 18.25 -4.93 31.43
N ALA A 247 17.26 -4.55 30.63
CA ALA A 247 17.11 -5.01 29.26
C ALA A 247 16.87 -3.80 28.34
N LYS A 248 17.56 -3.76 27.20
CA LYS A 248 17.40 -2.75 26.15
C LYS A 248 17.20 -3.46 24.82
N ALA A 249 16.26 -3.00 24.01
CA ALA A 249 16.12 -3.40 22.62
C ALA A 249 16.97 -2.47 21.76
N VAL A 250 17.82 -3.05 20.90
CA VAL A 250 18.65 -2.32 19.94
C VAL A 250 18.21 -2.77 18.56
N LEU A 251 17.80 -1.81 17.72
CA LEU A 251 17.34 -2.10 16.37
C LEU A 251 18.48 -1.85 15.41
N TYR A 252 18.67 -2.73 14.43
CA TYR A 252 19.60 -2.48 13.34
C TYR A 252 18.92 -2.64 11.99
N ARG A 253 19.36 -1.81 11.04
CA ARG A 253 19.07 -1.98 9.62
C ARG A 253 20.28 -1.53 8.83
N ASN A 254 20.69 -2.33 7.83
CA ASN A 254 21.89 -2.08 7.05
C ASN A 254 23.17 -1.86 7.91
N GLY A 255 23.24 -2.53 9.07
CA GLY A 255 24.37 -2.42 9.99
C GLY A 255 24.40 -1.16 10.88
N GLU A 256 23.44 -0.25 10.78
CA GLU A 256 23.35 0.96 11.61
C GLU A 256 22.28 0.83 12.71
N GLU A 257 22.57 1.33 13.93
CA GLU A 257 21.58 1.35 15.02
C GLU A 257 20.45 2.34 14.67
N LEU A 258 19.22 1.85 14.69
CA LEU A 258 18.02 2.67 14.57
C LEU A 258 17.51 3.14 15.94
N ASP A 259 16.86 4.30 15.91
CA ASP A 259 16.07 4.84 17.01
C ASP A 259 16.83 4.90 18.35
N ALA A 260 18.08 5.37 18.34
CA ALA A 260 18.94 5.40 19.52
C ALA A 260 18.25 5.98 20.78
N ASN A 261 17.37 6.98 20.59
CA ASN A 261 16.60 7.65 21.64
C ASN A 261 15.33 6.90 22.09
N GLY A 262 14.85 5.90 21.33
CA GLY A 262 13.66 5.12 21.66
C GLY A 262 12.34 5.87 21.47
N THR A 263 12.29 6.78 20.49
CA THR A 263 11.16 7.66 20.23
C THR A 263 10.46 7.38 18.90
N ALA A 264 11.13 6.71 17.97
CA ALA A 264 10.60 6.42 16.63
C ALA A 264 9.77 5.12 16.59
N TYR A 265 10.01 4.19 17.51
CA TYR A 265 9.24 2.94 17.60
C TYR A 265 8.56 2.80 18.96
N THR A 266 7.47 2.05 18.98
CA THR A 266 6.86 1.55 20.20
C THR A 266 7.49 0.21 20.57
N TYR A 267 7.94 0.11 21.82
CA TYR A 267 8.56 -1.09 22.38
C TYR A 267 7.64 -1.66 23.44
N THR A 268 7.12 -2.86 23.20
CA THR A 268 6.29 -3.58 24.16
C THR A 268 7.00 -4.84 24.59
N TRP A 269 7.29 -4.95 25.88
CA TRP A 269 7.95 -6.12 26.44
C TRP A 269 6.96 -6.99 27.17
N LYS A 270 7.04 -8.29 26.94
CA LYS A 270 6.23 -9.30 27.62
C LYS A 270 7.16 -10.23 28.37
N LEU A 271 7.03 -10.25 29.70
CA LEU A 271 7.61 -11.29 30.53
C LEU A 271 6.60 -12.42 30.66
N TRP A 272 6.98 -13.60 30.18
CA TRP A 272 6.19 -14.82 30.26
C TRP A 272 6.59 -15.64 31.47
N ASN A 273 5.64 -16.42 31.99
CA ASN A 273 5.88 -17.40 33.05
C ASN A 273 6.95 -18.44 32.63
N SER A 274 7.38 -19.28 33.57
CA SER A 274 8.41 -20.30 33.33
C SER A 274 8.05 -21.34 32.27
N ALA A 275 6.76 -21.51 31.96
CA ALA A 275 6.25 -22.41 30.92
C ALA A 275 6.13 -21.73 29.55
N GLY A 276 6.30 -20.40 29.45
CA GLY A 276 6.08 -19.63 28.22
C GLY A 276 4.60 -19.56 27.79
N THR A 277 3.65 -19.81 28.69
CA THR A 277 2.22 -19.95 28.33
C THR A 277 1.37 -18.73 28.63
N SER A 278 1.76 -17.93 29.63
CA SER A 278 1.06 -16.69 29.96
C SER A 278 2.03 -15.54 30.22
N VAL A 279 1.64 -14.36 29.75
CA VAL A 279 2.30 -13.10 30.09
C VAL A 279 1.96 -12.77 31.54
N ILE A 280 2.99 -12.61 32.36
CA ILE A 280 2.85 -12.25 33.78
C ILE A 280 3.08 -10.76 34.01
N LYS A 281 3.79 -10.09 33.09
CA LYS A 281 4.02 -8.65 33.17
C LYS A 281 4.32 -8.05 31.80
N THR A 282 3.86 -6.83 31.61
CA THR A 282 4.12 -6.03 30.40
C THR A 282 4.88 -4.77 30.79
N TYR A 283 5.85 -4.39 29.96
CA TYR A 283 6.60 -3.15 30.10
C TYR A 283 6.61 -2.39 28.78
N THR A 284 6.89 -1.09 28.84
CA THR A 284 7.00 -0.23 27.67
C THR A 284 8.29 0.60 27.70
N GLY A 285 8.76 0.99 26.52
CA GLY A 285 9.96 1.80 26.33
C GLY A 285 11.16 0.99 25.83
N LYS A 286 12.13 1.67 25.21
CA LYS A 286 13.31 1.03 24.60
C LYS A 286 14.18 0.27 25.60
N SER A 287 14.18 0.71 26.86
CA SER A 287 14.88 0.07 27.98
C SER A 287 13.95 -0.15 29.16
N ILE A 288 14.07 -1.30 29.82
CA ILE A 288 13.26 -1.69 30.96
C ILE A 288 14.13 -2.32 32.05
N THR A 289 13.58 -2.37 33.26
CA THR A 289 14.15 -3.14 34.37
C THR A 289 13.16 -4.24 34.76
N VAL A 290 13.56 -5.50 34.57
CA VAL A 290 12.80 -6.66 35.03
C VAL A 290 13.19 -6.92 36.49
N SER A 291 12.20 -6.79 37.38
CA SER A 291 12.42 -7.06 38.80
C SER A 291 12.65 -8.55 39.03
N LYS A 292 13.63 -8.86 39.86
CA LYS A 292 13.92 -10.22 40.29
C LYS A 292 12.75 -10.91 40.99
N ALA A 293 11.86 -10.14 41.60
CA ALA A 293 10.68 -10.66 42.28
C ALA A 293 9.66 -11.25 41.29
N ASP A 294 9.70 -10.83 40.02
CA ASP A 294 8.77 -11.27 38.98
C ASP A 294 9.23 -12.57 38.30
N VAL A 295 10.45 -13.05 38.56
CA VAL A 295 11.03 -14.23 37.91
C VAL A 295 11.25 -15.34 38.94
N THR A 296 10.41 -16.39 38.89
CA THR A 296 10.58 -17.59 39.73
C THR A 296 11.19 -18.73 38.91
N GLY A 297 12.48 -18.99 39.10
CA GLY A 297 13.23 -20.03 38.40
C GLY A 297 13.62 -19.66 36.98
N LYS A 298 12.65 -19.60 36.06
CA LYS A 298 12.85 -19.21 34.64
C LYS A 298 11.74 -18.26 34.18
N GLY A 299 12.06 -17.39 33.24
CA GLY A 299 11.10 -16.53 32.54
C GLY A 299 11.59 -16.26 31.13
N VAL A 300 10.66 -16.00 30.21
CA VAL A 300 11.00 -15.63 28.82
C VAL A 300 10.63 -14.16 28.64
N LEU A 301 11.60 -13.34 28.25
CA LEU A 301 11.39 -11.94 27.93
C LEU A 301 11.36 -11.78 26.41
N MET A 302 10.31 -11.16 25.90
CA MET A 302 10.14 -10.87 24.48
C MET A 302 9.89 -9.38 24.30
N CYS A 303 10.52 -8.77 23.31
CA CYS A 303 10.23 -7.41 22.87
C CYS A 303 9.50 -7.46 21.53
N GLU A 304 8.33 -6.85 21.46
CA GLU A 304 7.60 -6.55 20.24
C GLU A 304 7.88 -5.09 19.88
N VAL A 305 8.26 -4.85 18.62
CA VAL A 305 8.58 -3.53 18.10
C VAL A 305 7.60 -3.20 16.98
N SER A 306 6.95 -2.04 17.07
CA SER A 306 6.02 -1.55 16.06
C SER A 306 6.26 -0.06 15.76
N LYS A 307 5.96 0.36 14.53
CA LYS A 307 5.95 1.76 14.10
C LYS A 307 4.56 2.35 14.32
#